data_AF-A0A9Q5N3C8-F1
#
_entry.id   AF-A0A9Q5N3C8-F1
#
_cell.length_a   1.000
_cell.length_b   1.000
_cell.length_c   1.000
_cell.angle_alpha   90.00
_cell.angle_beta   90.00
_cell.angle_gamma   90.00
#
_symmetry.space_group_name_H-M   'P 1'
#
loop_
_entity.id
_entity.type
_entity.pdbx_description
1 polymer ?
#
loop_
_entity_poly.entity_id
_entity_poly.type
_entity_poly.pdbx_seq_one_letter_code
_entity_poly.pdbx_strand_id
1 'polypeptide(L)'
;MARNEEKAQSMLYRFREAQAAELGLAGLTDYEVRDLNDEINKLLREKRYWENQIVALGGANYRRNVAMLDDEGKEVPGTKGYKYFGRAKELPGVKELFQGRKKEQEEEDQIHAFYKKFTGQGPAYYGDLDEKDGELLKYEREQEEDEWEEAYSNVRAVLGIPDDEPTPPIPGRDKPIPSPVNLDTATAPQDSTKRKTPDADTDVQMAPPTTDSSDSDGSKKSKSTNDTAPSTVPAPSDSSQAAALQSAQLAAAFIPFLTPEDLLPPKLPSKEEMENVLLELKKKKLVEEYFGE
;
A
#
# COMPACT_ATOMS: atom_id res chain seq x y z
N MET A 1 -14.71 22.32 33.91
CA MET A 1 -13.84 21.13 33.78
C MET A 1 -12.38 21.46 33.46
N ALA A 2 -12.09 22.51 32.67
CA ALA A 2 -10.72 22.98 32.39
C ALA A 2 -9.83 23.22 33.64
N ARG A 3 -10.40 23.76 34.74
CA ARG A 3 -9.64 23.98 36.00
C ARG A 3 -9.10 22.70 36.67
N ASN A 4 -9.74 21.55 36.47
CA ASN A 4 -9.23 20.29 37.04
C ASN A 4 -8.15 19.68 36.15
N GLU A 5 -8.26 19.83 34.84
CA GLU A 5 -7.22 19.42 33.88
C GLU A 5 -5.96 20.27 34.03
N GLU A 6 -6.09 21.59 34.16
CA GLU A 6 -4.95 22.50 34.42
C GLU A 6 -4.31 22.21 35.79
N LYS A 7 -5.10 21.82 36.80
CA LYS A 7 -4.57 21.40 38.11
C LYS A 7 -3.85 20.05 38.03
N ALA A 8 -4.37 19.09 37.27
CA ALA A 8 -3.71 17.80 37.07
C ALA A 8 -2.43 17.93 36.24
N GLN A 9 -2.46 18.76 35.19
CA GLN A 9 -1.30 19.05 34.35
C GLN A 9 -0.25 19.86 35.12
N SER A 10 -0.65 20.86 35.92
CA SER A 10 0.31 21.60 36.77
C SER A 10 0.85 20.75 37.91
N MET A 11 0.08 19.82 38.49
CA MET A 11 0.62 18.85 39.46
C MET A 11 1.61 17.88 38.81
N LEU A 12 1.31 17.36 37.62
CA LEU A 12 2.25 16.50 36.87
C LEU A 12 3.51 17.26 36.44
N TYR A 13 3.37 18.53 36.04
CA TYR A 13 4.50 19.37 35.68
C TYR A 13 5.37 19.68 36.90
N ARG A 14 4.78 20.06 38.03
CA ARG A 14 5.51 20.28 39.29
C ARG A 14 6.12 19.00 39.85
N PHE A 15 5.46 17.86 39.68
CA PHE A 15 6.03 16.56 40.04
C PHE A 15 7.25 16.23 39.16
N ARG A 16 7.16 16.48 37.86
CA ARG A 16 8.26 16.29 36.91
C ARG A 16 9.41 17.28 37.14
N GLU A 17 9.13 18.53 37.51
CA GLU A 17 10.12 19.52 37.92
C GLU A 17 10.77 19.18 39.26
N ALA A 18 10.00 18.73 40.25
CA ALA A 18 10.53 18.29 41.54
C ALA A 18 11.40 17.04 41.38
N GLN A 19 10.95 16.08 40.57
CA GLN A 19 11.72 14.89 40.25
C GLN A 19 12.98 15.24 39.45
N ALA A 20 12.93 16.22 38.53
CA ALA A 20 14.11 16.70 37.81
C ALA A 20 15.07 17.55 38.68
N ALA A 21 14.57 18.26 39.69
CA ALA A 21 15.38 19.02 40.64
C ALA A 21 16.04 18.12 41.69
N GLU A 22 15.38 17.02 42.07
CA GLU A 22 15.93 15.96 42.91
C GLU A 22 16.93 15.09 42.13
N LEU A 23 16.67 14.89 40.83
CA LEU A 23 17.55 14.22 39.86
C LEU A 23 18.50 15.19 39.17
N GLY A 24 19.51 15.70 39.89
CA GLY A 24 20.77 16.04 39.23
C GLY A 24 21.22 14.84 38.40
N LEU A 25 21.08 14.93 37.07
CA LEU A 25 21.00 13.87 36.05
C LEU A 25 22.20 12.90 35.90
N ALA A 26 22.95 12.61 36.98
CA ALA A 26 24.07 11.67 36.99
C ALA A 26 24.09 10.70 38.19
N GLY A 27 23.18 10.83 39.17
CA GLY A 27 23.27 10.09 40.44
C GLY A 27 22.43 8.81 40.58
N LEU A 28 21.43 8.59 39.71
CA LEU A 28 20.49 7.50 39.92
C LEU A 28 21.11 6.13 39.61
N THR A 29 20.89 5.17 40.50
CA THR A 29 21.31 3.79 40.31
C THR A 29 20.41 3.08 39.29
N ASP A 30 20.94 2.05 38.66
CA ASP A 30 20.18 1.27 37.67
C ASP A 30 18.95 0.57 38.26
N TYR A 31 18.86 0.41 39.58
CA TYR A 31 17.68 -0.14 40.25
C TYR A 31 16.57 0.90 40.40
N GLU A 32 16.92 2.10 40.88
CA GLU A 32 15.97 3.22 41.00
C GLU A 32 15.39 3.60 39.62
N VAL A 33 16.20 3.56 38.57
CA VAL A 33 15.73 3.79 37.19
C VAL A 33 14.71 2.72 36.75
N ARG A 34 14.85 1.46 37.19
CA ARG A 34 13.87 0.40 36.90
C ARG A 34 12.55 0.66 37.64
N ASP A 35 12.62 0.95 38.92
CA ASP A 35 11.44 1.19 39.76
C ASP A 35 10.64 2.39 39.27
N LEU A 36 11.32 3.49 38.92
CA LEU A 36 10.68 4.67 38.33
C LEU A 36 10.02 4.34 36.98
N ASN A 37 10.66 3.51 36.16
CA ASN A 37 10.07 3.09 34.89
C ASN A 37 8.82 2.23 35.10
N ASP A 38 8.83 1.34 36.10
CA ASP A 38 7.66 0.56 36.49
C ASP A 38 6.52 1.45 37.00
N GLU A 39 6.83 2.44 37.81
CA GLU A 39 5.87 3.42 38.32
C GLU A 39 5.24 4.24 37.18
N ILE A 40 6.05 4.73 36.24
CA ILE A 40 5.55 5.44 35.05
C ILE A 40 4.63 4.54 34.23
N ASN A 41 5.00 3.28 33.99
CA ASN A 41 4.15 2.35 33.25
C ASN A 41 2.84 2.04 33.99
N LYS A 42 2.86 1.96 35.32
CA LYS A 42 1.66 1.81 36.14
C LYS A 42 0.73 3.01 35.97
N LEU A 43 1.26 4.23 36.10
CA LEU A 43 0.49 5.46 35.90
C LEU A 43 -0.07 5.57 34.47
N LEU A 44 0.65 5.11 33.45
CA LEU A 44 0.14 5.08 32.07
C LEU A 44 -1.02 4.10 31.88
N ARG A 45 -0.99 2.94 32.54
CA ARG A 45 -2.12 2.00 32.52
C ARG A 45 -3.34 2.58 33.23
N GLU A 46 -3.14 3.18 34.40
CA GLU A 46 -4.21 3.84 35.15
C GLU A 46 -4.79 5.01 34.35
N LYS A 47 -3.95 5.84 33.73
CA LYS A 47 -4.39 6.90 32.82
C LYS A 47 -5.28 6.33 31.70
N ARG A 48 -4.84 5.28 31.02
CA ARG A 48 -5.64 4.64 29.94
C ARG A 48 -6.95 4.07 30.47
N TYR A 49 -6.94 3.49 31.66
CA TYR A 49 -8.15 2.98 32.32
C TYR A 49 -9.15 4.12 32.59
N TRP A 50 -8.68 5.22 33.17
CA TRP A 50 -9.52 6.40 33.43
C TRP A 50 -10.00 7.07 32.15
N GLU A 51 -9.17 7.17 31.11
CA GLU A 51 -9.58 7.68 29.80
C GLU A 51 -10.70 6.84 29.18
N ASN A 52 -10.59 5.51 29.25
CA ASN A 52 -11.64 4.62 28.78
C ASN A 52 -12.93 4.78 29.62
N GLN A 53 -12.80 4.94 30.94
CA GLN A 53 -13.94 5.14 31.83
C GLN A 53 -14.67 6.45 31.52
N ILE A 54 -13.92 7.53 31.29
CA ILE A 54 -14.50 8.83 30.90
C ILE A 54 -15.28 8.70 29.60
N VAL A 55 -14.73 8.03 28.60
CA VAL A 55 -15.41 7.79 27.31
C VAL A 55 -16.66 6.92 27.50
N ALA A 56 -16.58 5.86 28.31
CA ALA A 56 -17.72 5.00 28.61
C ALA A 56 -18.86 5.72 29.33
N LEU A 57 -18.54 6.71 30.17
CA LEU A 57 -19.51 7.59 30.83
C LEU A 57 -20.05 8.70 29.92
N GLY A 58 -19.72 8.71 28.62
CA GLY A 58 -20.15 9.72 27.65
C GLY A 58 -19.39 11.04 27.76
N GLY A 59 -18.24 11.06 28.43
CA GLY A 59 -17.36 12.21 28.55
C GLY A 59 -16.49 12.45 27.30
N ALA A 60 -15.72 13.53 27.33
CA ALA A 60 -14.81 13.89 26.23
C ALA A 60 -13.69 12.84 26.05
N ASN A 61 -13.31 12.59 24.79
CA ASN A 61 -12.24 11.65 24.47
C ASN A 61 -10.87 12.32 24.60
N TYR A 62 -10.16 12.05 25.69
CA TYR A 62 -8.81 12.55 25.95
C TYR A 62 -7.69 11.74 25.30
N ARG A 63 -8.04 10.69 24.54
CA ARG A 63 -7.11 10.00 23.63
C ARG A 63 -6.82 10.92 22.45
N ARG A 64 -6.15 12.04 22.71
CA ARG A 64 -5.59 12.87 21.66
C ARG A 64 -4.64 11.98 20.87
N ASN A 65 -4.67 12.06 19.54
CA ASN A 65 -3.74 11.39 18.62
C ASN A 65 -2.32 11.96 18.76
N VAL A 66 -1.83 12.10 19.99
CA VAL A 66 -0.41 12.16 20.26
C VAL A 66 0.05 10.73 20.02
N ALA A 67 0.58 10.48 18.83
CA ALA A 67 1.52 9.39 18.69
C ALA A 67 2.48 9.58 19.87
N MET A 68 2.49 8.62 20.80
CA MET A 68 3.47 8.53 21.88
C MET A 68 4.83 8.25 21.22
N LEU A 69 5.28 9.19 20.40
CA LEU A 69 6.50 9.15 19.65
C LEU A 69 7.59 9.39 20.68
N ASP A 70 8.46 8.41 20.83
CA ASP A 70 9.70 8.60 21.56
C ASP A 70 10.58 9.60 20.82
N ASP A 71 11.55 10.17 21.52
CA ASP A 71 12.63 10.96 20.90
C ASP A 71 13.43 10.15 19.84
N GLU A 72 13.22 8.82 19.75
CA GLU A 72 13.70 7.93 18.65
C GLU A 72 12.57 7.16 17.91
N GLY A 73 11.29 7.39 18.21
CA GLY A 73 10.15 6.82 17.48
C GLY A 73 9.98 5.28 17.40
N LYS A 74 10.88 4.48 17.98
CA LYS A 74 10.86 3.00 17.85
C LYS A 74 10.38 2.31 19.14
N GLU A 75 9.17 1.74 19.09
CA GLU A 75 8.63 0.91 20.17
C GLU A 75 9.39 -0.42 20.29
N VAL A 76 9.53 -0.93 21.52
CA VAL A 76 10.16 -2.22 21.80
C VAL A 76 9.30 -3.35 21.23
N PRO A 77 9.85 -4.24 20.39
CA PRO A 77 9.11 -5.40 19.93
C PRO A 77 8.94 -6.41 21.09
N GLY A 78 7.76 -7.00 21.21
CA GLY A 78 7.48 -8.08 22.17
C GLY A 78 6.99 -7.67 23.56
N THR A 79 7.23 -6.43 24.02
CA THR A 79 6.74 -5.94 25.32
C THR A 79 5.49 -5.07 25.13
N LYS A 80 4.44 -5.69 24.57
CA LYS A 80 3.22 -4.96 24.17
C LYS A 80 2.51 -4.35 25.39
N GLY A 81 2.76 -3.07 25.64
CA GLY A 81 2.16 -2.29 26.73
C GLY A 81 3.12 -1.84 27.85
N TYR A 82 4.39 -2.22 27.79
CA TYR A 82 5.43 -1.75 28.71
C TYR A 82 6.49 -0.95 27.96
N LYS A 83 6.85 0.23 28.46
CA LYS A 83 7.73 1.16 27.75
C LYS A 83 8.91 1.55 28.62
N TYR A 84 10.08 1.70 28.02
CA TYR A 84 11.29 2.17 28.70
C TYR A 84 11.54 3.63 28.31
N PHE A 85 11.63 4.52 29.28
CA PHE A 85 11.80 5.97 29.07
C PHE A 85 13.22 6.43 29.41
N GLY A 86 13.79 7.34 28.60
CA GLY A 86 15.11 7.94 28.85
C GLY A 86 16.20 6.90 29.18
N ARG A 87 16.90 7.10 30.31
CA ARG A 87 17.97 6.21 30.79
C ARG A 87 17.52 4.76 31.04
N ALA A 88 16.23 4.50 31.23
CA ALA A 88 15.73 3.12 31.36
C ALA A 88 15.98 2.27 30.10
N LYS A 89 16.18 2.90 28.93
CA LYS A 89 16.58 2.21 27.68
C LYS A 89 18.04 1.74 27.70
N GLU A 90 18.89 2.37 28.50
CA GLU A 90 20.33 2.09 28.59
C GLU A 90 20.67 1.04 29.66
N LEU A 91 19.66 0.60 30.43
CA LEU A 91 19.84 -0.41 31.46
C LEU A 91 20.44 -1.70 30.88
N PRO A 92 21.37 -2.36 31.61
CA PRO A 92 21.90 -3.67 31.22
C PRO A 92 20.76 -4.67 30.97
N GLY A 93 20.79 -5.38 29.85
CA GLY A 93 19.72 -6.28 29.37
C GLY A 93 18.68 -5.59 28.48
N VAL A 94 18.14 -4.44 28.90
CA VAL A 94 17.18 -3.66 28.07
C VAL A 94 17.90 -3.08 26.85
N LYS A 95 19.12 -2.56 27.05
CA LYS A 95 19.98 -2.05 25.98
C LYS A 95 20.29 -3.10 24.91
N GLU A 96 20.52 -4.35 25.32
CA GLU A 96 20.79 -5.48 24.40
C GLU A 96 19.55 -5.82 23.55
N LEU A 97 18.34 -5.75 24.13
CA LEU A 97 17.08 -5.94 23.40
C LEU A 97 16.90 -4.88 22.30
N PHE A 98 17.28 -3.62 22.56
CA PHE A 98 17.23 -2.56 21.56
C PHE A 98 18.31 -2.70 20.47
N GLN A 99 19.53 -3.09 20.87
CA GLN A 99 20.65 -3.25 19.94
C GLN A 99 20.49 -4.47 19.04
N GLY A 100 20.05 -5.61 19.57
CA GLY A 100 19.80 -6.83 18.78
C GLY A 100 18.81 -6.59 17.65
N ARG A 101 17.73 -5.85 17.93
CA ARG A 101 16.73 -5.47 16.91
C ARG A 101 17.17 -4.35 15.97
N LYS A 102 18.10 -3.46 16.39
CA LYS A 102 18.71 -2.50 15.46
C LYS A 102 19.57 -3.27 14.44
N LYS A 103 20.36 -4.23 14.91
CA LYS A 103 21.16 -5.12 14.05
C LYS A 103 20.30 -5.99 13.12
N GLU A 104 19.27 -6.65 13.64
CA GLU A 104 18.35 -7.47 12.83
C GLU A 104 17.66 -6.63 11.74
N GLN A 105 17.17 -5.43 12.10
CA GLN A 105 16.57 -4.54 11.11
C GLN A 105 17.57 -4.07 10.04
N GLU A 106 18.81 -3.76 10.43
CA GLU A 106 19.86 -3.42 9.48
C GLU A 106 20.21 -4.60 8.56
N GLU A 107 20.18 -5.84 9.05
CA GLU A 107 20.35 -7.06 8.25
C GLU A 107 19.18 -7.24 7.28
N GLU A 108 17.93 -7.06 7.73
CA GLU A 108 16.74 -7.09 6.88
C GLU A 108 16.78 -6.02 5.78
N ASP A 109 17.15 -4.78 6.14
CA ASP A 109 17.27 -3.67 5.20
C ASP A 109 18.37 -3.94 4.17
N GLN A 110 19.50 -4.54 4.59
CA GLN A 110 20.58 -4.97 3.69
C GLN A 110 20.13 -6.08 2.74
N ILE A 111 19.42 -7.09 3.25
CA ILE A 111 18.88 -8.20 2.45
C ILE A 111 17.87 -7.65 1.44
N HIS A 112 16.95 -6.80 1.87
CA HIS A 112 15.98 -6.17 1.00
C HIS A 112 16.66 -5.30 -0.07
N ALA A 113 17.69 -4.54 0.29
CA ALA A 113 18.48 -3.75 -0.67
C ALA A 113 19.23 -4.63 -1.67
N PHE A 114 19.71 -5.81 -1.25
CA PHE A 114 20.31 -6.80 -2.14
C PHE A 114 19.28 -7.36 -3.12
N TYR A 115 18.14 -7.84 -2.63
CA TYR A 115 17.07 -8.39 -3.49
C TYR A 115 16.45 -7.36 -4.42
N LYS A 116 16.31 -6.09 -3.98
CA LYS A 116 15.77 -5.01 -4.81
C LYS A 116 16.53 -4.79 -6.12
N LYS A 117 17.83 -5.12 -6.16
CA LYS A 117 18.63 -5.06 -7.39
C LYS A 117 18.19 -6.08 -8.45
N PHE A 118 17.55 -7.17 -8.03
CA PHE A 118 17.09 -8.25 -8.89
C PHE A 118 15.59 -8.18 -9.21
N THR A 119 14.80 -7.43 -8.43
CA THR A 119 13.33 -7.34 -8.65
C THR A 119 12.92 -6.46 -9.84
N GLY A 120 13.78 -5.53 -10.27
CA GLY A 120 13.47 -4.56 -11.33
C GLY A 120 14.09 -4.90 -12.67
N GLN A 121 14.40 -6.17 -12.92
CA GLN A 121 15.13 -6.55 -14.11
C GLN A 121 14.21 -6.51 -15.34
N GLY A 122 14.66 -5.86 -16.41
CA GLY A 122 13.85 -5.62 -17.60
C GLY A 122 13.69 -6.84 -18.53
N PRO A 123 12.90 -6.70 -19.61
CA PRO A 123 12.57 -7.80 -20.54
C PRO A 123 13.78 -8.56 -21.10
N ALA A 124 14.92 -7.87 -21.25
CA ALA A 124 16.18 -8.46 -21.71
C ALA A 124 16.69 -9.61 -20.82
N TYR A 125 16.39 -9.60 -19.52
CA TYR A 125 16.81 -10.67 -18.61
C TYR A 125 15.94 -11.91 -18.71
N TYR A 126 14.69 -11.74 -19.13
CA TYR A 126 13.75 -12.84 -19.35
C TYR A 126 13.83 -13.40 -20.78
N GLY A 127 14.71 -12.85 -21.63
CA GLY A 127 14.89 -13.31 -23.01
C GLY A 127 13.83 -12.77 -23.99
N ASP A 128 12.94 -11.88 -23.54
CA ASP A 128 11.83 -11.34 -24.36
C ASP A 128 12.32 -10.57 -25.60
N LEU A 129 13.59 -10.18 -25.64
CA LEU A 129 14.20 -9.45 -26.75
C LEU A 129 14.91 -10.37 -27.75
N ASP A 130 15.23 -11.62 -27.39
CA ASP A 130 16.04 -12.51 -28.22
C ASP A 130 15.29 -12.93 -29.50
N GLU A 131 13.96 -13.06 -29.43
CA GLU A 131 13.11 -13.36 -30.58
C GLU A 131 12.97 -12.18 -31.56
N LYS A 132 13.34 -10.96 -31.15
CA LYS A 132 13.13 -9.74 -31.94
C LYS A 132 14.10 -9.60 -33.11
N ASP A 133 15.31 -10.16 -33.00
CA ASP A 133 16.32 -10.10 -34.05
C ASP A 133 15.98 -11.00 -35.25
N GLY A 134 15.05 -11.95 -35.06
CA GLY A 134 14.50 -12.79 -36.12
C GLY A 134 15.51 -13.74 -36.76
N GLU A 135 16.72 -13.85 -36.20
CA GLU A 135 17.74 -14.81 -36.63
C GLU A 135 17.29 -16.24 -36.34
N LEU A 136 16.75 -16.49 -35.13
CA LEU A 136 16.18 -17.78 -34.75
C LEU A 136 15.04 -18.19 -35.70
N LEU A 137 14.14 -17.27 -36.02
CA LEU A 137 13.03 -17.52 -36.95
C LEU A 137 13.49 -17.85 -38.38
N LYS A 138 14.65 -17.37 -38.82
CA LYS A 138 15.21 -17.74 -40.13
C LYS A 138 15.79 -19.14 -40.09
N TYR A 139 16.52 -19.46 -39.02
CA TYR A 139 17.10 -20.78 -38.82
C TYR A 139 16.00 -21.85 -38.69
N GLU A 140 14.98 -21.61 -37.86
CA GLU A 140 13.82 -22.51 -37.73
C GLU A 140 13.10 -22.70 -39.06
N ARG A 141 12.98 -21.65 -39.88
CA ARG A 141 12.35 -21.71 -41.20
C ARG A 141 13.14 -22.57 -42.19
N GLU A 142 14.46 -22.43 -42.22
CA GLU A 142 15.34 -23.23 -43.08
C GLU A 142 15.27 -24.71 -42.66
N GLN A 143 15.33 -24.99 -41.36
CA GLN A 143 15.18 -26.35 -40.83
C GLN A 143 13.79 -26.94 -41.13
N GLU A 144 12.72 -26.16 -41.02
CA GLU A 144 11.37 -26.62 -41.35
C GLU A 144 11.24 -26.98 -42.84
N GLU A 145 11.90 -26.23 -43.73
CA GLU A 145 11.96 -26.55 -45.17
C GLU A 145 12.69 -27.86 -45.42
N ASP A 146 13.88 -28.01 -44.85
CA ASP A 146 14.69 -29.23 -45.00
C ASP A 146 13.93 -30.45 -44.45
N GLU A 147 13.37 -30.35 -43.25
CA GLU A 147 12.57 -31.41 -42.63
C GLU A 147 11.32 -31.76 -43.45
N TRP A 148 10.67 -30.76 -44.05
CA TRP A 148 9.51 -30.96 -44.90
C TRP A 148 9.87 -31.66 -46.21
N GLU A 149 10.96 -31.27 -46.84
CA GLU A 149 11.47 -31.91 -48.05
C GLU A 149 11.86 -33.36 -47.79
N GLU A 150 12.57 -33.63 -46.69
CA GLU A 150 12.92 -34.99 -46.28
C GLU A 150 11.67 -35.82 -45.96
N ALA A 151 10.73 -35.29 -45.17
CA ALA A 151 9.49 -35.97 -44.85
C ALA A 151 8.65 -36.28 -46.10
N TYR A 152 8.57 -35.33 -47.04
CA TYR A 152 7.86 -35.52 -48.30
C TYR A 152 8.57 -36.54 -49.18
N SER A 153 9.91 -36.53 -49.24
CA SER A 153 10.69 -37.52 -49.99
C SER A 153 10.45 -38.95 -49.47
N ASN A 154 10.34 -39.10 -48.15
CA ASN A 154 10.02 -40.38 -47.51
C ASN A 154 8.60 -40.84 -47.86
N VAL A 155 7.62 -39.95 -47.79
CA VAL A 155 6.23 -40.26 -48.16
C VAL A 155 6.12 -40.61 -49.65
N ARG A 156 6.84 -39.89 -50.50
CA ARG A 156 6.90 -40.14 -51.95
C ARG A 156 7.43 -41.54 -52.25
N ALA A 157 8.54 -41.92 -51.61
CA ALA A 157 9.13 -43.24 -51.75
C ALA A 157 8.16 -44.37 -51.34
N VAL A 158 7.36 -44.15 -50.29
CA VAL A 158 6.35 -45.11 -49.81
C VAL A 158 5.16 -45.22 -50.78
N LEU A 159 4.72 -44.10 -51.37
CA LEU A 159 3.55 -44.05 -52.26
C LEU A 159 3.87 -44.36 -53.73
N GLY A 160 5.15 -44.44 -54.12
CA GLY A 160 5.57 -44.79 -55.48
C GLY A 160 5.28 -43.71 -56.53
N ILE A 161 5.21 -42.44 -56.09
CA ILE A 161 4.95 -41.29 -56.96
C ILE A 161 6.28 -40.90 -57.66
N PRO A 162 6.30 -40.71 -58.99
CA PRO A 162 7.53 -40.41 -59.75
C PRO A 162 8.17 -39.08 -59.34
N ASP A 163 9.49 -38.94 -59.57
CA ASP A 163 10.36 -37.86 -59.06
C ASP A 163 10.10 -36.45 -59.62
N ASP A 164 9.20 -36.30 -60.60
CA ASP A 164 9.03 -35.09 -61.41
C ASP A 164 7.97 -34.08 -60.89
N GLU A 165 7.25 -34.42 -59.82
CA GLU A 165 6.25 -33.54 -59.19
C GLU A 165 6.88 -32.65 -58.09
N PRO A 166 6.60 -31.33 -58.04
CA PRO A 166 7.19 -30.42 -57.05
C PRO A 166 6.68 -30.70 -55.63
N THR A 167 7.53 -30.43 -54.63
CA THR A 167 7.16 -30.52 -53.20
C THR A 167 6.05 -29.50 -52.89
N PRO A 168 4.95 -29.90 -52.23
CA PRO A 168 3.87 -28.99 -51.86
C PRO A 168 4.34 -27.98 -50.81
N PRO A 169 3.78 -26.77 -50.75
CA PRO A 169 4.15 -25.76 -49.75
C PRO A 169 3.74 -26.20 -48.32
N ILE A 170 4.54 -25.83 -47.32
CA ILE A 170 4.30 -26.14 -45.90
C ILE A 170 2.96 -25.52 -45.44
N PRO A 171 2.01 -26.32 -44.91
CA PRO A 171 0.72 -25.80 -44.47
C PRO A 171 0.83 -24.82 -43.30
N GLY A 172 0.25 -23.63 -43.45
CA GLY A 172 0.12 -22.65 -42.35
C GLY A 172 1.23 -21.60 -42.27
N ARG A 173 2.29 -21.76 -43.07
CA ARG A 173 3.45 -20.87 -43.11
C ARG A 173 3.15 -19.43 -43.54
N ASP A 174 2.22 -19.26 -44.49
CA ASP A 174 1.79 -17.94 -44.98
C ASP A 174 0.51 -17.43 -44.30
N LYS A 175 -0.02 -18.16 -43.31
CA LYS A 175 -1.17 -17.65 -42.55
C LYS A 175 -0.64 -16.55 -41.62
N PRO A 176 -1.17 -15.32 -41.71
CA PRO A 176 -0.80 -14.30 -40.74
C PRO A 176 -1.16 -14.83 -39.35
N ILE A 177 -0.14 -14.96 -38.51
CA ILE A 177 -0.32 -15.25 -37.08
C ILE A 177 -1.26 -14.15 -36.56
N PRO A 178 -2.43 -14.48 -35.98
CA PRO A 178 -3.25 -13.48 -35.33
C PRO A 178 -2.36 -12.83 -34.28
N SER A 179 -2.09 -11.53 -34.46
CA SER A 179 -1.21 -10.77 -33.58
C SER A 179 -1.61 -11.06 -32.12
N PRO A 180 -0.67 -11.35 -31.22
CA PRO A 180 -1.01 -11.47 -29.81
C PRO A 180 -1.74 -10.19 -29.42
N VAL A 181 -2.88 -10.38 -28.75
CA VAL A 181 -3.73 -9.31 -28.27
C VAL A 181 -2.83 -8.31 -27.54
N ASN A 182 -2.68 -7.10 -28.09
CA ASN A 182 -1.97 -6.02 -27.42
C ASN A 182 -2.70 -5.74 -26.10
N LEU A 183 -2.19 -6.28 -25.00
CA LEU A 183 -2.66 -5.98 -23.65
C LEU A 183 -2.09 -4.64 -23.14
N ASP A 184 -1.61 -3.77 -24.04
CA ASP A 184 -1.01 -2.47 -23.73
C ASP A 184 -1.75 -1.30 -24.42
N THR A 185 -3.08 -1.40 -24.57
CA THR A 185 -3.91 -0.21 -24.86
C THR A 185 -4.72 0.20 -23.64
N ALA A 186 -4.01 0.61 -22.58
CA ALA A 186 -4.52 1.63 -21.68
C ALA A 186 -4.08 2.99 -22.24
N THR A 187 -4.93 3.57 -23.09
CA THR A 187 -4.75 4.92 -23.63
C THR A 187 -4.70 5.92 -22.49
N ALA A 188 -3.50 6.40 -22.16
CA ALA A 188 -3.32 7.69 -21.50
C ALA A 188 -3.83 8.79 -22.45
N PRO A 189 -4.77 9.66 -22.04
CA PRO A 189 -5.26 10.72 -22.92
C PRO A 189 -4.20 11.83 -22.99
N GLN A 190 -3.66 12.05 -24.19
CA GLN A 190 -3.00 13.29 -24.57
C GLN A 190 -4.05 14.17 -25.26
N ASP A 191 -4.45 15.27 -24.63
CA ASP A 191 -4.65 16.53 -25.36
C ASP A 191 -4.42 17.73 -24.43
N SER A 192 -4.12 18.84 -25.07
CA SER A 192 -3.15 19.84 -24.70
C SER A 192 -3.82 21.15 -24.26
N THR A 193 -3.34 21.78 -23.18
CA THR A 193 -3.19 23.24 -23.08
C THR A 193 -2.19 23.62 -21.96
N LYS A 194 -1.31 24.57 -22.30
CA LYS A 194 -0.05 25.01 -21.66
C LYS A 194 -0.14 25.57 -20.23
N ARG A 195 0.90 25.28 -19.41
CA ARG A 195 1.85 26.26 -18.78
C ARG A 195 2.91 25.50 -17.97
N LYS A 196 4.16 25.35 -18.46
CA LYS A 196 5.33 26.26 -18.40
C LYS A 196 5.99 26.35 -17.01
N THR A 197 7.03 25.54 -16.83
CA THR A 197 8.21 25.78 -15.99
C THR A 197 9.44 25.36 -16.80
N PRO A 198 10.48 26.20 -16.94
CA PRO A 198 11.69 25.81 -17.68
C PRO A 198 12.71 25.11 -16.76
N ASP A 199 13.33 24.09 -17.36
CA ASP A 199 14.62 23.48 -17.04
C ASP A 199 15.76 24.50 -16.82
N ALA A 200 16.72 24.14 -15.98
CA ALA A 200 18.00 23.53 -16.43
C ALA A 200 19.12 23.82 -15.43
N ASP A 201 19.79 22.74 -15.01
CA ASP A 201 21.22 22.57 -14.74
C ASP A 201 22.06 23.78 -14.32
N THR A 202 22.77 23.67 -13.19
CA THR A 202 24.24 23.54 -13.19
C THR A 202 24.82 23.36 -11.79
N ASP A 203 25.93 22.63 -11.80
CA ASP A 203 26.96 22.36 -10.80
C ASP A 203 27.31 23.48 -9.79
N VAL A 204 28.04 23.10 -8.73
CA VAL A 204 29.02 23.87 -7.91
C VAL A 204 28.79 23.82 -6.38
N GLN A 205 29.60 22.95 -5.75
CA GLN A 205 30.50 23.19 -4.61
C GLN A 205 29.99 23.83 -3.29
N MET A 206 30.15 23.05 -2.22
CA MET A 206 30.11 23.44 -0.81
C MET A 206 31.34 24.26 -0.37
N ALA A 207 31.11 25.41 0.28
CA ALA A 207 32.00 26.06 1.26
C ALA A 207 31.25 27.20 2.02
N PRO A 208 31.73 27.70 3.19
CA PRO A 208 30.96 27.76 4.45
C PRO A 208 30.56 29.21 4.90
N PRO A 209 30.01 29.44 6.13
CA PRO A 209 29.03 30.50 6.41
C PRO A 209 29.63 31.80 6.96
N THR A 210 28.94 32.93 6.72
CA THR A 210 29.14 34.20 7.45
C THR A 210 27.85 35.03 7.58
N THR A 211 27.43 35.22 8.84
CA THR A 211 27.00 36.47 9.51
C THR A 211 26.20 37.58 8.79
N ASP A 212 25.02 37.82 9.36
CA ASP A 212 24.52 39.10 9.91
C ASP A 212 23.62 40.06 9.09
N SER A 213 22.52 40.43 9.76
CA SER A 213 21.78 41.71 9.79
C SER A 213 20.66 42.08 8.78
N SER A 214 19.50 42.33 9.44
CA SER A 214 18.55 43.46 9.33
C SER A 214 17.37 43.44 8.35
N ASP A 215 16.20 43.31 8.98
CA ASP A 215 15.04 44.22 8.99
C ASP A 215 13.89 44.17 7.96
N SER A 216 12.70 44.32 8.59
CA SER A 216 11.44 44.93 8.13
C SER A 216 10.35 44.10 7.42
N ASP A 217 9.32 43.80 8.23
CA ASP A 217 7.93 44.28 8.14
C ASP A 217 6.90 43.63 7.20
N GLY A 218 5.71 43.37 7.77
CA GLY A 218 4.45 43.72 7.12
C GLY A 218 3.59 42.64 6.43
N SER A 219 2.75 41.97 7.22
CA SER A 219 1.31 41.72 6.93
C SER A 219 0.85 40.76 5.81
N LYS A 220 0.25 39.62 6.19
CA LYS A 220 -1.21 39.32 6.05
C LYS A 220 -1.52 37.83 6.31
N LYS A 221 -2.30 37.60 7.37
CA LYS A 221 -2.86 36.32 7.81
C LYS A 221 -4.26 36.17 7.22
N SER A 222 -4.48 35.16 6.36
CA SER A 222 -5.82 34.72 5.98
C SER A 222 -6.20 33.44 6.73
N LYS A 223 -7.43 33.49 7.22
CA LYS A 223 -8.14 32.57 8.09
C LYS A 223 -8.91 31.59 7.20
N SER A 224 -8.69 30.28 7.34
CA SER A 224 -9.62 29.28 6.81
C SER A 224 -10.35 28.60 7.97
N THR A 225 -11.64 28.87 8.01
CA THR A 225 -12.66 28.14 8.75
C THR A 225 -13.02 26.91 7.90
N ASN A 226 -12.81 25.71 8.42
CA ASN A 226 -13.27 24.48 7.79
C ASN A 226 -14.50 24.00 8.54
N ASP A 227 -15.67 24.31 7.97
CA ASP A 227 -16.94 23.73 8.37
C ASP A 227 -16.98 22.24 7.98
N THR A 228 -17.50 21.45 8.91
CA THR A 228 -17.67 20.00 8.80
C THR A 228 -19.04 19.70 8.20
N ALA A 229 -19.07 18.99 7.07
CA ALA A 229 -20.26 18.30 6.55
C ALA A 229 -19.82 16.95 5.92
N PRO A 230 -20.69 15.92 5.94
CA PRO A 230 -20.28 14.53 6.03
C PRO A 230 -19.87 13.93 4.67
N SER A 231 -18.95 12.97 4.77
CA SER A 231 -18.51 12.08 3.69
C SER A 231 -19.70 11.35 3.06
N THR A 232 -20.06 11.75 1.85
CA THR A 232 -20.88 10.97 0.91
C THR A 232 -19.93 10.07 0.14
N VAL A 233 -20.05 8.76 0.33
CA VAL A 233 -19.44 7.75 -0.56
C VAL A 233 -19.94 7.99 -1.99
N PRO A 234 -19.07 8.05 -3.01
CA PRO A 234 -19.49 8.27 -4.39
C PRO A 234 -20.21 7.02 -4.90
N ALA A 235 -21.42 7.20 -5.43
CA ALA A 235 -22.12 6.18 -6.20
C ALA A 235 -21.25 5.76 -7.41
N PRO A 236 -21.31 4.50 -7.87
CA PRO A 236 -20.66 4.11 -9.12
C PRO A 236 -21.30 4.92 -10.25
N SER A 237 -20.48 5.65 -10.99
CA SER A 237 -20.92 6.42 -12.15
C SER A 237 -21.53 5.50 -13.20
N ASP A 238 -22.65 5.92 -13.80
CA ASP A 238 -23.37 5.21 -14.88
C ASP A 238 -22.46 4.77 -16.05
N SER A 239 -21.30 5.42 -16.21
CA SER A 239 -20.26 5.05 -17.19
C SER A 239 -19.64 3.67 -16.97
N SER A 240 -19.53 3.22 -15.73
CA SER A 240 -18.92 1.92 -15.39
C SER A 240 -19.81 0.74 -15.75
N GLN A 241 -21.13 0.91 -15.63
CA GLN A 241 -22.11 -0.11 -16.02
C GLN A 241 -22.24 -0.21 -17.54
N ALA A 242 -22.16 0.91 -18.26
CA ALA A 242 -22.16 0.93 -19.72
C ALA A 242 -20.96 0.17 -20.32
N ALA A 243 -19.77 0.31 -19.73
CA ALA A 243 -18.58 -0.44 -20.15
C ALA A 243 -18.72 -1.95 -19.87
N ALA A 244 -19.29 -2.33 -18.72
CA ALA A 244 -19.56 -3.73 -18.37
C ALA A 244 -20.61 -4.38 -19.29
N LEU A 245 -21.62 -3.61 -19.74
CA LEU A 245 -22.60 -4.08 -20.72
C LEU A 245 -21.97 -4.34 -22.08
N GLN A 246 -21.04 -3.50 -22.53
CA GLN A 246 -20.35 -3.69 -23.80
C GLN A 246 -19.43 -4.90 -23.77
N SER A 247 -18.68 -5.11 -22.68
CA SER A 247 -17.82 -6.29 -22.54
C SER A 247 -18.64 -7.59 -22.47
N ALA A 248 -19.78 -7.57 -21.76
CA ALA A 248 -20.70 -8.69 -21.68
C ALA A 248 -21.31 -9.05 -23.05
N GLN A 249 -21.67 -8.05 -23.87
CA GLN A 249 -22.18 -8.28 -25.23
C GLN A 249 -21.13 -8.92 -26.14
N LEU A 250 -19.87 -8.46 -26.06
CA LEU A 250 -18.77 -9.05 -26.83
C LEU A 250 -18.50 -10.49 -26.40
N ALA A 251 -18.47 -10.77 -25.10
CA ALA A 251 -18.24 -12.12 -24.58
C ALA A 251 -19.40 -13.08 -24.90
N ALA A 252 -20.65 -12.62 -24.82
CA ALA A 252 -21.83 -13.40 -25.20
C ALA A 252 -21.86 -13.75 -26.70
N ALA A 253 -21.23 -12.93 -27.57
CA ALA A 253 -21.10 -13.26 -28.99
C ALA A 253 -20.20 -14.48 -29.25
N PHE A 254 -19.27 -14.80 -28.33
CA PHE A 254 -18.40 -15.97 -28.43
C PHE A 254 -18.97 -17.21 -27.71
N ILE A 255 -19.98 -17.05 -26.86
CA ILE A 255 -20.49 -18.11 -25.99
C ILE A 255 -22.01 -18.28 -26.19
N PRO A 256 -22.47 -19.26 -27.00
CA PRO A 256 -23.89 -19.39 -27.41
C PRO A 256 -24.92 -19.65 -26.30
N PHE A 257 -24.49 -20.02 -25.10
CA PHE A 257 -25.39 -20.37 -24.00
C PHE A 257 -25.48 -19.30 -22.90
N LEU A 258 -24.62 -18.27 -22.95
CA LEU A 258 -24.63 -17.18 -21.97
C LEU A 258 -25.37 -15.98 -22.55
N THR A 259 -26.25 -15.39 -21.74
CA THR A 259 -26.87 -14.11 -22.08
C THR A 259 -25.98 -12.97 -21.57
N PRO A 260 -26.06 -11.77 -22.17
CA PRO A 260 -25.30 -10.62 -21.67
C PRO A 260 -25.66 -10.25 -20.23
N GLU A 261 -26.84 -10.65 -19.74
CA GLU A 261 -27.25 -10.42 -18.35
C GLU A 261 -26.51 -11.32 -17.35
N ASP A 262 -26.14 -12.55 -17.75
CA ASP A 262 -25.41 -13.50 -16.91
C ASP A 262 -23.96 -13.07 -16.65
N LEU A 263 -23.43 -12.20 -17.51
CA LEU A 263 -22.06 -11.69 -17.46
C LEU A 263 -21.95 -10.35 -16.71
N LEU A 264 -23.07 -9.77 -16.30
CA LEU A 264 -23.09 -8.55 -15.50
C LEU A 264 -22.86 -8.86 -14.02
N PRO A 265 -22.24 -7.92 -13.28
CA PRO A 265 -22.16 -8.05 -11.84
C PRO A 265 -23.58 -8.14 -11.24
N PRO A 266 -23.77 -8.95 -10.19
CA PRO A 266 -25.08 -9.12 -9.58
C PRO A 266 -25.62 -7.77 -9.09
N LYS A 267 -26.90 -7.52 -9.32
CA LYS A 267 -27.57 -6.29 -8.87
C LYS A 267 -27.59 -6.26 -7.34
N LEU A 268 -26.75 -5.41 -6.74
CA LEU A 268 -26.79 -5.17 -5.31
C LEU A 268 -28.03 -4.33 -4.97
N PRO A 269 -28.77 -4.65 -3.89
CA PRO A 269 -29.88 -3.82 -3.44
C PRO A 269 -29.43 -2.39 -3.13
N SER A 270 -30.29 -1.42 -3.43
CA SER A 270 -30.02 -0.02 -3.07
C SER A 270 -29.96 0.17 -1.55
N LYS A 271 -29.38 1.27 -1.09
CA LYS A 271 -29.29 1.55 0.36
C LYS A 271 -30.68 1.57 1.02
N GLU A 272 -31.67 2.14 0.33
CA GLU A 272 -33.06 2.19 0.81
C GLU A 272 -33.70 0.80 0.87
N GLU A 273 -33.43 -0.05 -0.13
CA GLU A 273 -33.88 -1.44 -0.15
C GLU A 273 -33.25 -2.24 1.00
N MET A 274 -31.94 -2.06 1.23
CA MET A 274 -31.26 -2.71 2.36
C MET A 274 -31.79 -2.23 3.71
N GLU A 275 -32.06 -0.93 3.86
CA GLU A 275 -32.64 -0.38 5.09
C GLU A 275 -34.02 -0.97 5.37
N ASN A 276 -34.86 -1.13 4.35
CA ASN A 276 -36.16 -1.81 4.47
C ASN A 276 -36.02 -3.27 4.86
N VAL A 277 -35.11 -4.03 4.24
CA VAL A 277 -34.84 -5.43 4.58
C VAL A 277 -34.35 -5.57 6.02
N LEU A 278 -33.44 -4.69 6.46
CA LEU A 278 -32.96 -4.69 7.84
C LEU A 278 -34.07 -4.33 8.83
N LEU A 279 -34.96 -3.41 8.47
CA LEU A 279 -36.09 -3.01 9.29
C LEU A 279 -37.10 -4.15 9.41
N GLU A 280 -37.37 -4.88 8.33
CA GLU A 280 -38.20 -6.08 8.34
C GLU A 280 -37.60 -7.20 9.19
N LEU A 281 -36.30 -7.47 9.06
CA LEU A 281 -35.61 -8.45 9.91
C LEU A 281 -35.66 -8.07 11.39
N LYS A 282 -35.48 -6.78 11.71
CA LYS A 282 -35.57 -6.28 13.08
C LYS A 282 -36.99 -6.39 13.63
N LYS A 283 -38.01 -6.08 12.82
CA LYS A 283 -39.42 -6.29 13.18
C LYS A 283 -39.71 -7.76 13.43
N LYS A 284 -39.28 -8.65 12.53
CA LYS A 284 -39.48 -10.10 12.66
C LYS A 284 -38.83 -10.63 13.92
N LYS A 285 -37.57 -10.27 14.18
CA LYS A 285 -36.87 -10.66 15.42
C LYS A 285 -37.58 -10.16 16.67
N LEU A 286 -38.10 -8.93 16.64
CA LEU A 286 -38.85 -8.37 17.78
C LEU A 286 -40.19 -9.11 17.98
N VAL A 287 -40.86 -9.50 16.90
CA VAL A 287 -42.08 -10.33 16.97
C VAL A 287 -41.76 -11.71 17.53
N GLU A 288 -40.69 -12.36 17.09
CA GLU A 288 -40.22 -13.64 17.65
C GLU A 288 -39.89 -13.51 19.15
N GLU A 289 -39.18 -12.46 19.56
CA GLU A 289 -38.84 -12.21 20.97
C GLU A 289 -40.08 -11.97 21.86
N TYR A 290 -41.13 -11.33 21.34
CA TYR A 290 -42.32 -10.96 22.13
C TYR A 290 -43.47 -11.96 22.06
N PHE A 291 -43.66 -12.61 20.91
CA PHE A 291 -44.79 -13.51 20.66
C PHE A 291 -44.40 -14.99 20.62
N GLY A 292 -43.10 -15.31 20.52
CA GLY A 292 -42.57 -16.66 20.76
C GLY A 292 -42.96 -17.75 19.75
N GLU A 293 -43.39 -17.39 18.53
CA GLU A 293 -43.45 -18.34 17.41
C GLU A 293 -42.11 -18.46 16.69
#